data_AF-A0A1Q5X934-F1
#
_entry.id   AF-A0A1Q5X934-F1
#
_cell.length_a   1.000
_cell.length_b   1.000
_cell.length_c   1.000
_cell.angle_alpha   90.00
_cell.angle_beta   90.00
_cell.angle_gamma   90.00
#
_symmetry.space_group_name_H-M   'P 1'
#
loop_
_entity.id
_entity.type
_entity.pdbx_description
1 polymer ?
#
loop_
_entity_poly.entity_id
_entity_poly.type
_entity_poly.pdbx_seq_one_letter_code
_entity_poly.pdbx_strand_id
1 'polypeptide(L)'
;MNQALKTTIRLGMTASVLIALTLPLTAHAADKVQVYETYQDEVKGIELYSVSQLNGDHFDSAVIARQADGSYAKWQEPFHSFVQDGSGLLRLSGYDDPEQSYVYDVKKETIIRKTPYTVSPDGKWGYLERSRYLFVPGVKPYSGHVAKIRDYYLKNMETRAVSIYNSTERRFDAFWLNGHTLLENGYLETAKQNVIRTYDPATGERKELLKGSLYNWNRAKGILLYVKNEPQRLPWIYDLKTGTSRLLDDNSEMKALFPYTTPPLVSKLPQELAVNELPVIQVPVLQENEYFVNVDGTSVGIPAAFAKEGVTWLLVKPLAAALGWDLRLQPQKSSYKAADYRYELTGSSASLVLTPSNSFITGGRMYLTREQLKQLGYSSIVLTPNMDY
;
A
#
# COMPACT_ATOMS: atom_id res chain seq x y z
N MET A 1 -67.75 18.79 -41.26
CA MET A 1 -67.98 18.72 -42.72
C MET A 1 -66.80 17.98 -43.31
N ASN A 2 -67.00 16.72 -43.71
CA ASN A 2 -67.18 16.31 -45.12
C ASN A 2 -66.02 16.81 -45.99
N GLN A 3 -65.30 16.03 -46.78
CA GLN A 3 -65.39 14.65 -47.25
C GLN A 3 -64.06 14.49 -48.04
N ALA A 4 -63.36 13.35 -47.99
CA ALA A 4 -63.33 12.35 -49.07
C ALA A 4 -62.86 12.91 -50.44
N LEU A 5 -62.06 12.28 -51.31
CA LEU A 5 -61.38 10.98 -51.46
C LEU A 5 -60.90 10.98 -52.94
N LYS A 6 -60.16 9.93 -53.36
CA LYS A 6 -59.80 9.48 -54.74
C LYS A 6 -58.37 9.84 -55.14
N THR A 7 -57.35 8.98 -54.96
CA THR A 7 -57.13 7.60 -55.51
C THR A 7 -57.03 7.63 -57.04
N THR A 8 -55.91 7.24 -57.68
CA THR A 8 -55.66 5.92 -58.36
C THR A 8 -54.27 6.02 -59.06
N ILE A 9 -53.21 5.26 -58.68
CA ILE A 9 -52.69 3.97 -59.28
C ILE A 9 -52.06 4.18 -60.68
N ARG A 10 -50.87 3.69 -61.10
CA ARG A 10 -49.87 2.69 -60.65
C ARG A 10 -48.62 2.74 -61.58
N LEU A 11 -47.52 2.14 -61.08
CA LEU A 11 -46.50 1.31 -61.76
C LEU A 11 -45.38 1.93 -62.61
N GLY A 12 -44.14 1.60 -62.22
CA GLY A 12 -42.96 1.59 -63.10
C GLY A 12 -41.64 1.55 -62.32
N MET A 13 -41.09 0.34 -62.11
CA MET A 13 -39.78 0.05 -61.51
C MET A 13 -38.64 0.83 -62.19
N THR A 14 -37.58 1.30 -61.55
CA THR A 14 -36.41 0.49 -61.11
C THR A 14 -35.31 1.42 -60.57
N ALA A 15 -34.57 0.93 -59.54
CA ALA A 15 -33.15 1.20 -59.23
C ALA A 15 -32.72 2.67 -58.96
N SER A 16 -31.85 3.02 -58.03
CA SER A 16 -31.10 2.40 -56.93
C SER A 16 -30.41 3.59 -56.27
N VAL A 17 -30.40 3.65 -54.94
CA VAL A 17 -29.30 4.08 -54.03
C VAL A 17 -30.01 4.26 -52.68
N LEU A 18 -30.11 3.16 -51.93
CA LEU A 18 -30.26 3.29 -50.50
C LEU A 18 -28.90 3.75 -50.00
N ILE A 19 -28.75 5.04 -49.72
CA ILE A 19 -27.65 5.52 -48.91
C ILE A 19 -27.92 4.95 -47.52
N ALA A 20 -27.34 3.77 -47.26
CA ALA A 20 -27.13 3.31 -45.91
C ALA A 20 -26.23 4.36 -45.25
N LEU A 21 -26.83 5.22 -44.44
CA LEU A 21 -26.15 5.92 -43.37
C LEU A 21 -25.65 4.86 -42.38
N THR A 22 -24.60 4.12 -42.76
CA THR A 22 -23.67 3.57 -41.79
C THR A 22 -22.96 4.79 -41.22
N LEU A 23 -23.55 5.36 -40.18
CA LEU A 23 -22.79 6.18 -39.24
C LEU A 23 -21.54 5.37 -38.92
N PRO A 24 -20.32 5.91 -39.14
CA PRO A 24 -19.17 5.30 -38.51
C PRO A 24 -19.51 5.29 -37.02
N LEU A 25 -19.57 4.09 -36.44
CA LEU A 25 -19.34 3.93 -35.01
C LEU A 25 -18.10 4.77 -34.75
N THR A 26 -18.29 5.91 -34.09
CA THR A 26 -17.19 6.76 -33.68
C THR A 26 -16.36 5.90 -32.76
N ALA A 27 -15.32 5.27 -33.32
CA ALA A 27 -14.19 4.78 -32.56
C ALA A 27 -13.74 6.01 -31.76
N HIS A 28 -14.13 6.06 -30.49
CA HIS A 28 -13.52 6.99 -29.57
C HIS A 28 -12.05 6.63 -29.64
N ALA A 29 -11.22 7.57 -30.12
CA ALA A 29 -9.78 7.38 -30.10
C ALA A 29 -9.45 6.99 -28.66
N ALA A 30 -8.99 5.74 -28.46
CA ALA A 30 -8.62 5.28 -27.14
C ALA A 30 -7.57 6.27 -26.61
N ASP A 31 -7.83 6.86 -25.45
CA ASP A 31 -6.93 7.86 -24.91
C ASP A 31 -5.53 7.27 -24.74
N LYS A 32 -4.53 8.14 -24.85
CA LYS A 32 -3.12 7.75 -24.83
C LYS A 32 -2.80 6.97 -23.55
N VAL A 33 -2.19 5.79 -23.70
CA VAL A 33 -1.67 5.00 -22.59
C VAL A 33 -0.62 5.80 -21.82
N GLN A 34 -0.84 5.95 -20.52
CA GLN A 34 0.11 6.56 -19.58
C GLN A 34 0.91 5.46 -18.90
N VAL A 35 2.23 5.62 -18.85
CA VAL A 35 3.15 4.68 -18.17
C VAL A 35 3.67 5.35 -16.90
N TYR A 36 3.49 4.69 -15.76
CA TYR A 36 3.90 5.22 -14.45
C TYR A 36 5.22 4.62 -13.97
N GLU A 37 5.41 3.33 -14.23
CA GLU A 37 6.56 2.56 -13.77
C GLU A 37 6.95 1.54 -14.84
N THR A 38 8.25 1.27 -14.96
CA THR A 38 8.79 0.30 -15.91
C THR A 38 9.86 -0.52 -15.23
N TYR A 39 9.86 -1.83 -15.46
CA TYR A 39 10.91 -2.71 -14.97
C TYR A 39 11.44 -3.57 -16.11
N GLN A 40 12.76 -3.71 -16.20
CA GLN A 40 13.43 -4.50 -17.21
C GLN A 40 14.55 -5.34 -16.58
N ASP A 41 14.58 -6.62 -16.90
CA ASP A 41 15.69 -7.55 -16.62
C ASP A 41 16.12 -8.18 -17.94
N GLU A 42 17.21 -7.67 -18.52
CA GLU A 42 17.74 -8.14 -19.81
C GLU A 42 18.22 -9.60 -19.76
N VAL A 43 18.71 -10.07 -18.62
CA VAL A 43 19.24 -11.43 -18.46
C VAL A 43 18.10 -12.44 -18.51
N LYS A 44 16.95 -12.10 -17.92
CA LYS A 44 15.75 -12.92 -17.93
C LYS A 44 14.79 -12.62 -19.08
N GLY A 45 15.03 -11.55 -19.84
CA GLY A 45 14.11 -11.08 -20.88
C GLY A 45 12.77 -10.57 -20.32
N ILE A 46 12.75 -10.10 -19.07
CA ILE A 46 11.53 -9.59 -18.44
C ILE A 46 11.39 -8.10 -18.73
N GLU A 47 10.23 -7.69 -19.22
CA GLU A 47 9.89 -6.29 -19.48
C GLU A 47 8.45 -6.04 -19.01
N LEU A 48 8.31 -5.21 -17.97
CA LEU A 48 7.05 -4.93 -17.28
C LEU A 48 6.74 -3.44 -17.28
N TYR A 49 5.46 -3.11 -17.36
CA TYR A 49 4.95 -1.73 -17.33
C TYR A 49 3.76 -1.63 -16.39
N SER A 50 3.73 -0.58 -15.58
CA SER A 50 2.50 -0.14 -14.92
C SER A 50 1.87 0.96 -15.75
N VAL A 51 0.66 0.72 -16.24
CA VAL A 51 -0.01 1.65 -17.15
C VAL A 51 -1.40 2.03 -16.67
N SER A 52 -1.90 3.14 -17.20
CA SER A 52 -3.34 3.39 -17.26
C SER A 52 -3.78 3.94 -18.61
N GLN A 53 -5.02 3.66 -18.97
CA GLN A 53 -5.70 4.21 -20.13
C GLN A 53 -7.09 4.70 -19.72
N LEU A 54 -7.49 5.87 -20.20
CA LEU A 54 -8.88 6.32 -20.08
C LEU A 54 -9.69 5.64 -21.20
N ASN A 55 -10.78 4.99 -20.82
CA ASN A 55 -11.64 4.22 -21.71
C ASN A 55 -13.09 4.62 -21.44
N GLY A 56 -13.58 5.58 -22.23
CA GLY A 56 -14.82 6.30 -21.91
C GLY A 56 -14.68 7.05 -20.59
N ASP A 57 -15.54 6.73 -19.62
CA ASP A 57 -15.57 7.36 -18.29
C ASP A 57 -14.78 6.56 -17.21
N HIS A 58 -14.04 5.52 -17.61
CA HIS A 58 -13.33 4.63 -16.70
C HIS A 58 -11.82 4.60 -16.96
N PHE A 59 -11.02 4.55 -15.89
CA PHE A 59 -9.59 4.34 -15.98
C PHE A 59 -9.27 2.85 -15.88
N ASP A 60 -8.77 2.27 -16.97
CA ASP A 60 -8.21 0.93 -16.99
C ASP A 60 -6.75 1.00 -16.54
N SER A 61 -6.40 0.34 -15.44
CA SER A 61 -5.01 0.24 -14.95
C SER A 61 -4.57 -1.21 -14.95
N ALA A 62 -3.34 -1.47 -15.41
CA ALA A 62 -2.82 -2.83 -15.53
C ALA A 62 -1.30 -2.89 -15.35
N VAL A 63 -0.84 -4.03 -14.84
CA VAL A 63 0.54 -4.49 -15.07
C VAL A 63 0.58 -5.20 -16.42
N ILE A 64 1.38 -4.69 -17.34
CA ILE A 64 1.60 -5.27 -18.68
C ILE A 64 2.98 -5.92 -18.72
N ALA A 65 3.05 -7.15 -19.22
CA ALA A 65 4.28 -7.88 -19.47
C ALA A 65 4.47 -8.12 -20.97
N ARG A 66 5.67 -7.86 -21.48
CA ARG A 66 6.06 -8.30 -22.82
C ARG A 66 6.33 -9.80 -22.79
N GLN A 67 5.79 -10.49 -23.78
CA GLN A 67 5.92 -11.93 -23.96
C GLN A 67 7.15 -12.25 -24.83
N ALA A 68 7.60 -13.50 -24.81
CA ALA A 68 8.77 -13.95 -25.56
C ALA A 68 8.63 -13.79 -27.09
N ASP A 69 7.41 -13.82 -27.62
CA ASP A 69 7.09 -13.57 -29.03
C ASP A 69 7.00 -12.07 -29.39
N GLY A 70 7.22 -11.18 -28.41
CA GLY A 70 7.12 -9.74 -28.56
C GLY A 70 5.71 -9.16 -28.40
N SER A 71 4.69 -10.00 -28.19
CA SER A 71 3.34 -9.55 -27.85
C SER A 71 3.27 -9.03 -26.40
N TYR A 72 2.13 -8.44 -26.02
CA TYR A 72 1.90 -7.91 -24.68
C TYR A 72 0.68 -8.58 -24.06
N ALA A 73 0.75 -8.85 -22.76
CA ALA A 73 -0.36 -9.37 -21.97
C ALA A 73 -0.45 -8.63 -20.64
N LYS A 74 -1.65 -8.54 -20.08
CA LYS A 74 -1.87 -8.00 -18.74
C LYS A 74 -1.90 -9.10 -17.69
N TRP A 75 -1.44 -8.81 -16.49
CA TRP A 75 -1.59 -9.70 -15.35
C TRP A 75 -3.06 -9.82 -14.94
N GLN A 76 -3.39 -10.90 -14.23
CA GLN A 76 -4.72 -11.11 -13.70
C GLN A 76 -5.09 -10.08 -12.62
N GLU A 77 -6.38 -9.86 -12.43
CA GLU A 77 -6.89 -9.14 -11.25
C GLU A 77 -6.43 -9.82 -9.95
N PRO A 78 -6.15 -9.06 -8.87
CA PRO A 78 -6.39 -7.63 -8.71
C PRO A 78 -5.20 -6.72 -9.07
N PHE A 79 -4.18 -7.21 -9.79
CA PHE A 79 -2.90 -6.52 -9.94
C PHE A 79 -2.90 -5.46 -11.06
N HIS A 80 -2.94 -4.19 -10.69
CA HIS A 80 -3.10 -3.08 -11.65
C HIS A 80 -1.88 -2.17 -11.80
N SER A 81 -0.95 -2.18 -10.85
CA SER A 81 0.33 -1.46 -10.97
C SER A 81 1.36 -2.03 -10.00
N PHE A 82 2.61 -1.64 -10.22
CA PHE A 82 3.74 -1.93 -9.36
C PHE A 82 4.61 -0.69 -9.17
N VAL A 83 5.40 -0.71 -8.10
CA VAL A 83 6.50 0.24 -7.87
C VAL A 83 7.76 -0.56 -7.57
N GLN A 84 8.90 -0.08 -8.07
CA GLN A 84 10.18 -0.65 -7.71
C GLN A 84 10.54 -0.21 -6.30
N ASP A 85 10.80 -1.16 -5.40
CA ASP A 85 11.44 -0.84 -4.13
C ASP A 85 12.96 -1.02 -4.23
N GLY A 86 13.70 -0.36 -3.34
CA GLY A 86 15.16 -0.44 -3.30
C GLY A 86 15.72 -1.83 -2.94
N SER A 87 14.87 -2.85 -2.73
CA SER A 87 15.26 -4.23 -2.46
C SER A 87 15.29 -5.12 -3.71
N GLY A 88 14.91 -4.58 -4.87
CA GLY A 88 14.82 -5.34 -6.13
C GLY A 88 13.53 -6.14 -6.26
N LEU A 89 12.57 -5.96 -5.35
CA LEU A 89 11.22 -6.48 -5.45
C LEU A 89 10.30 -5.43 -6.07
N LEU A 90 9.27 -5.88 -6.79
CA LEU A 90 8.23 -4.98 -7.30
C LEU A 90 7.03 -5.06 -6.37
N ARG A 91 6.73 -3.98 -5.64
CA ARG A 91 5.55 -3.93 -4.78
C ARG A 91 4.33 -3.69 -5.64
N LEU A 92 3.38 -4.62 -5.59
CA LEU A 92 2.17 -4.57 -6.39
C LEU A 92 1.06 -3.89 -5.61
N SER A 93 0.24 -3.14 -6.32
CA SER A 93 -1.02 -2.59 -5.81
C SER A 93 -2.18 -3.34 -6.44
N GLY A 94 -3.17 -3.66 -5.61
CA GLY A 94 -4.47 -4.17 -6.03
C GLY A 94 -5.59 -3.57 -5.20
N TYR A 95 -6.80 -3.59 -5.74
CA TYR A 95 -7.98 -3.04 -5.06
C TYR A 95 -8.32 -3.77 -3.75
N ASP A 96 -7.86 -5.02 -3.58
CA ASP A 96 -8.10 -5.86 -2.40
C ASP A 96 -7.08 -5.64 -1.25
N ASP A 97 -5.95 -4.99 -1.52
CA ASP A 97 -4.88 -4.76 -0.54
C ASP A 97 -4.28 -3.35 -0.68
N PRO A 98 -4.93 -2.31 -0.09
CA PRO A 98 -4.50 -0.92 -0.21
C PRO A 98 -3.14 -0.64 0.44
N GLU A 99 -2.57 -1.59 1.18
CA GLU A 99 -1.28 -1.47 1.88
C GLU A 99 -0.17 -2.27 1.15
N GLN A 100 -0.43 -2.69 -0.09
CA GLN A 100 0.54 -3.29 -1.03
C GLN A 100 1.22 -4.54 -0.47
N SER A 101 0.45 -5.51 0.01
CA SER A 101 0.99 -6.76 0.58
C SER A 101 1.33 -7.83 -0.46
N TYR A 102 1.39 -7.46 -1.74
CA TYR A 102 1.83 -8.35 -2.81
C TYR A 102 3.15 -7.81 -3.36
N VAL A 103 4.13 -8.70 -3.53
CA VAL A 103 5.38 -8.38 -4.22
C VAL A 103 5.59 -9.36 -5.35
N TYR A 104 6.10 -8.90 -6.48
CA TYR A 104 6.58 -9.79 -7.52
C TYR A 104 8.06 -10.12 -7.28
N ASP A 105 8.36 -11.41 -7.10
CA ASP A 105 9.71 -11.93 -7.04
C ASP A 105 10.15 -12.28 -8.46
N VAL A 106 10.95 -11.39 -9.05
CA VAL A 106 11.48 -11.52 -10.41
C VAL A 106 12.34 -12.78 -10.56
N LYS A 107 12.99 -13.26 -9.49
CA LYS A 107 13.82 -14.47 -9.56
C LYS A 107 12.96 -15.72 -9.72
N LYS A 108 11.84 -15.78 -9.01
CA LYS A 108 10.90 -16.91 -9.00
C LYS A 108 9.75 -16.77 -10.00
N GLU A 109 9.60 -15.60 -10.62
CA GLU A 109 8.50 -15.26 -11.53
C GLU A 109 7.13 -15.51 -10.89
N THR A 110 7.01 -15.14 -9.60
CA THR A 110 5.82 -15.39 -8.79
C THR A 110 5.44 -14.17 -7.99
N ILE A 111 4.14 -14.02 -7.77
CA ILE A 111 3.60 -13.02 -6.86
C ILE A 111 3.55 -13.63 -5.47
N ILE A 112 4.17 -12.95 -4.51
CA ILE A 112 4.21 -13.34 -3.12
C ILE A 112 3.34 -12.39 -2.31
N ARG A 113 2.30 -12.95 -1.68
CA ARG A 113 1.52 -12.26 -0.66
C ARG A 113 2.24 -12.32 0.68
N LYS A 114 2.79 -11.19 1.11
CA LYS A 114 3.53 -11.04 2.38
C LYS A 114 3.41 -9.64 2.95
N THR A 115 3.90 -9.40 4.16
CA THR A 115 4.06 -8.04 4.67
C THR A 115 5.41 -7.49 4.19
N PRO A 116 5.48 -6.52 3.25
CA PRO A 116 6.76 -6.01 2.77
C PRO A 116 7.32 -4.97 3.73
N TYR A 117 8.38 -5.34 4.44
CA TYR A 117 9.16 -4.40 5.24
C TYR A 117 10.23 -3.74 4.37
N THR A 118 10.46 -2.45 4.57
CA THR A 118 11.70 -1.81 4.11
C THR A 118 12.82 -2.32 4.98
N VAL A 119 13.69 -3.18 4.43
CA VAL A 119 14.77 -3.81 5.18
C VAL A 119 15.94 -2.85 5.35
N SER A 120 16.55 -2.86 6.53
CA SER A 120 17.75 -2.10 6.84
C SER A 120 18.91 -2.59 5.95
N PRO A 121 19.87 -1.73 5.59
CA PRO A 121 20.98 -2.13 4.71
C PRO A 121 21.83 -3.30 5.25
N ASP A 122 21.86 -3.52 6.57
CA ASP A 122 22.55 -4.67 7.17
C ASP A 122 21.68 -5.93 7.28
N GLY A 123 20.42 -5.87 6.86
CA GLY A 123 19.47 -6.97 6.86
C GLY A 123 18.84 -7.29 8.22
N LYS A 124 19.21 -6.60 9.30
CA LYS A 124 18.81 -6.99 10.67
C LYS A 124 17.44 -6.49 11.08
N TRP A 125 16.95 -5.41 10.47
CA TRP A 125 15.70 -4.79 10.83
C TRP A 125 14.81 -4.54 9.62
N GLY A 126 13.50 -4.64 9.81
CA GLY A 126 12.49 -4.27 8.84
C GLY A 126 11.63 -3.15 9.39
N TYR A 127 11.31 -2.16 8.56
CA TYR A 127 10.42 -1.04 8.90
C TYR A 127 9.17 -1.06 8.02
N LEU A 128 8.02 -0.77 8.60
CA LEU A 128 6.75 -0.68 7.88
C LEU A 128 5.85 0.39 8.51
N GLU A 129 5.22 1.22 7.68
CA GLU A 129 4.11 2.08 8.09
C GLU A 129 2.79 1.42 7.66
N ARG A 130 1.78 1.45 8.53
CA ARG A 130 0.38 1.18 8.17
C ARG A 130 -0.53 2.23 8.78
N SER A 131 -1.69 2.40 8.17
CA SER A 131 -2.70 3.31 8.68
C SER A 131 -3.83 2.59 9.41
N ARG A 132 -4.35 3.21 10.46
CA ARG A 132 -5.64 2.89 11.05
C ARG A 132 -6.49 4.13 11.24
N TYR A 133 -7.80 3.94 11.37
CA TYR A 133 -8.76 5.01 11.50
C TYR A 133 -9.55 4.84 12.78
N LEU A 134 -9.55 5.86 13.64
CA LEU A 134 -10.30 5.86 14.90
C LEU A 134 -11.29 7.02 14.94
N PHE A 135 -12.41 6.81 15.61
CA PHE A 135 -13.36 7.87 15.86
C PHE A 135 -12.90 8.64 17.09
N VAL A 136 -12.64 9.93 16.92
CA VAL A 136 -12.31 10.83 18.01
C VAL A 136 -13.60 11.58 18.36
N PRO A 137 -14.21 11.29 19.53
CA PRO A 137 -15.41 11.98 19.95
C PRO A 137 -15.11 13.47 20.17
N GLY A 138 -16.00 14.31 19.67
CA GLY A 138 -15.93 15.75 19.87
C GLY A 138 -16.37 16.16 21.27
N VAL A 139 -15.89 17.31 21.73
CA VAL A 139 -16.37 17.94 22.99
C VAL A 139 -17.78 18.52 22.82
N LYS A 140 -18.19 18.82 21.58
CA LYS A 140 -19.52 19.34 21.25
C LYS A 140 -20.33 18.31 20.44
N PRO A 141 -21.67 18.36 20.48
CA PRO A 141 -22.51 17.57 19.58
C PRO A 141 -22.06 17.77 18.12
N TYR A 142 -21.96 16.66 17.38
CA TYR A 142 -21.54 16.62 15.97
C TYR A 142 -20.11 17.10 15.67
N SER A 143 -19.24 17.29 16.68
CA SER A 143 -17.84 17.70 16.46
C SER A 143 -16.84 16.54 16.51
N GLY A 144 -17.33 15.29 16.45
CA GLY A 144 -16.47 14.13 16.32
C GLY A 144 -15.87 14.03 14.91
N HIS A 145 -14.71 13.42 14.78
CA HIS A 145 -14.05 13.22 13.50
C HIS A 145 -13.36 11.86 13.44
N VAL A 146 -13.00 11.42 12.23
CA VAL A 146 -12.19 10.21 12.04
C VAL A 146 -10.73 10.62 11.93
N ALA A 147 -9.93 10.26 12.92
CA ALA A 147 -8.49 10.48 12.91
C ALA A 147 -7.80 9.34 12.15
N LYS A 148 -6.87 9.69 11.27
CA LYS A 148 -5.93 8.75 10.65
C LYS A 148 -4.71 8.64 11.55
N ILE A 149 -4.49 7.47 12.14
CA ILE A 149 -3.30 7.14 12.91
C ILE A 149 -2.36 6.34 12.02
N ARG A 150 -1.09 6.76 11.97
CA ARG A 150 -0.02 5.99 11.36
C ARG A 150 0.67 5.17 12.45
N ASP A 151 0.67 3.86 12.28
CA ASP A 151 1.39 2.92 13.12
C ASP A 151 2.66 2.50 12.41
N TYR A 152 3.79 2.63 13.11
CA TYR A 152 5.10 2.30 12.61
C TYR A 152 5.59 1.02 13.28
N TYR A 153 5.84 0.01 12.45
CA TYR A 153 6.24 -1.32 12.83
C TYR A 153 7.74 -1.49 12.65
N LEU A 154 8.36 -2.17 13.60
CA LEU A 154 9.70 -2.70 13.48
C LEU A 154 9.67 -4.21 13.57
N LYS A 155 10.40 -4.85 12.65
CA LYS A 155 10.65 -6.27 12.63
C LYS A 155 12.12 -6.50 12.90
N ASN A 156 12.43 -7.27 13.94
CA ASN A 156 13.76 -7.85 14.06
C ASN A 156 13.83 -9.05 13.11
N MET A 157 14.76 -9.04 12.16
CA MET A 157 14.85 -10.05 11.11
C MET A 157 15.47 -11.37 11.60
N GLU A 158 16.23 -11.33 12.70
CA GLU A 158 16.81 -12.51 13.34
C GLU A 158 15.76 -13.26 14.17
N THR A 159 15.08 -12.56 15.09
CA THR A 159 14.06 -13.17 15.98
C THR A 159 12.67 -13.24 15.35
N ARG A 160 12.48 -12.57 14.22
CA ARG A 160 11.19 -12.36 13.52
C ARG A 160 10.15 -11.63 14.37
N ALA A 161 10.51 -11.08 15.51
CA ALA A 161 9.59 -10.33 16.36
C ALA A 161 9.18 -9.02 15.68
N VAL A 162 7.88 -8.75 15.61
CA VAL A 162 7.32 -7.51 15.08
C VAL A 162 6.68 -6.74 16.23
N SER A 163 6.95 -5.44 16.33
CA SER A 163 6.31 -4.55 17.30
C SER A 163 5.93 -3.21 16.68
N ILE A 164 4.88 -2.58 17.24
CA ILE A 164 4.63 -1.16 16.98
C ILE A 164 5.51 -0.35 17.93
N TYR A 165 6.42 0.44 17.37
CA TYR A 165 7.38 1.24 18.15
C TYR A 165 7.04 2.74 18.18
N ASN A 166 6.17 3.19 17.27
CA ASN A 166 5.65 4.54 17.24
C ASN A 166 4.23 4.54 16.65
N SER A 167 3.35 5.39 17.19
CA SER A 167 2.01 5.63 16.66
C SER A 167 1.72 7.12 16.74
N THR A 168 1.24 7.73 15.67
CA THR A 168 0.92 9.16 15.66
C THR A 168 -0.17 9.53 14.67
N GLU A 169 -0.99 10.52 15.02
CA GLU A 169 -1.96 11.16 14.13
C GLU A 169 -1.29 12.22 13.23
N ARG A 170 -0.10 12.68 13.63
CA ARG A 170 0.65 13.72 12.91
C ARG A 170 1.48 13.10 11.80
N ARG A 171 1.97 13.96 10.91
CA ARG A 171 2.96 13.54 9.91
C ARG A 171 4.24 13.11 10.63
N PHE A 172 4.69 11.92 10.30
CA PHE A 172 5.97 11.37 10.71
C PHE A 172 6.54 10.60 9.52
N ASP A 173 7.81 10.80 9.25
CA ASP A 173 8.54 10.13 8.19
C ASP A 173 9.71 9.38 8.85
N ALA A 174 9.94 8.13 8.47
CA ALA A 174 11.11 7.38 8.91
C ALA A 174 11.70 6.57 7.76
N PHE A 175 13.03 6.51 7.71
CA PHE A 175 13.78 5.79 6.70
C PHE A 175 15.17 5.41 7.23
N TRP A 176 15.76 4.34 6.69
CA TRP A 176 17.07 3.86 7.13
C TRP A 176 18.17 4.83 6.75
N LEU A 177 18.78 5.46 7.75
CA LEU A 177 19.92 6.37 7.60
C LEU A 177 21.19 5.61 7.18
N ASN A 178 21.43 4.48 7.85
CA ASN A 178 22.57 3.61 7.67
C ASN A 178 22.13 2.15 7.92
N GLY A 179 23.08 1.24 8.12
CA GLY A 179 22.82 -0.19 8.34
C GLY A 179 21.78 -0.51 9.42
N HIS A 180 21.71 0.25 10.52
CA HIS A 180 20.91 -0.11 11.70
C HIS A 180 20.18 1.08 12.35
N THR A 181 20.32 2.30 11.83
CA THR A 181 19.72 3.51 12.41
C THR A 181 18.62 4.07 11.51
N LEU A 182 17.45 4.35 12.07
CA LEU A 182 16.40 5.12 11.41
C LEU A 182 16.66 6.62 11.57
N LEU A 183 16.45 7.40 10.51
CA LEU A 183 16.25 8.85 10.59
C LEU A 183 14.75 9.11 10.67
N GLU A 184 14.31 9.66 11.80
CA GLU A 184 12.93 10.02 12.11
C GLU A 184 12.75 11.53 11.90
N ASN A 185 11.65 11.94 11.27
CA ASN A 185 11.23 13.33 11.11
C ASN A 185 9.75 13.46 11.48
N GLY A 186 9.43 14.28 12.48
CA GLY A 186 8.04 14.49 12.85
C GLY A 186 7.87 15.34 14.09
N TYR A 187 6.61 15.61 14.43
CA TYR A 187 6.28 16.39 15.62
C TYR A 187 6.54 15.59 16.89
N LEU A 188 7.26 16.19 17.83
CA LEU A 188 7.50 15.65 19.16
C LEU A 188 6.62 16.38 20.19
N GLU A 189 5.71 15.65 20.82
CA GLU A 189 4.79 16.21 21.82
C GLU A 189 5.53 16.84 23.02
N THR A 190 6.63 16.25 23.49
CA THR A 190 7.40 16.79 24.61
C THR A 190 8.11 18.11 24.29
N ALA A 191 8.59 18.28 23.05
CA ALA A 191 9.24 19.52 22.59
C ALA A 191 8.27 20.51 21.94
N LYS A 192 7.01 20.10 21.72
CA LYS A 192 5.94 20.84 21.04
C LYS A 192 6.34 21.40 19.68
N GLN A 193 7.16 20.67 18.92
CA GLN A 193 7.66 21.11 17.62
C GLN A 193 8.15 19.93 16.78
N ASN A 194 8.40 20.18 15.49
CA ASN A 194 9.02 19.18 14.60
C ASN A 194 10.50 19.01 14.93
N VAL A 195 10.95 17.77 14.91
CA VAL A 195 12.34 17.40 15.18
C VAL A 195 12.78 16.34 14.20
N ILE A 196 14.08 16.36 13.90
CA ILE A 196 14.79 15.33 13.14
C ILE A 196 15.68 14.60 14.13
N ARG A 197 15.54 13.28 14.22
CA ARG A 197 16.20 12.46 15.24
C ARG A 197 16.67 11.13 14.65
N THR A 198 17.68 10.54 15.24
CA THR A 198 18.04 9.15 14.95
C THR A 198 17.41 8.22 15.96
N TYR A 199 17.06 7.01 15.53
CA TYR A 199 16.60 5.93 16.39
C TYR A 199 17.35 4.64 16.07
N ASP A 200 17.93 4.01 17.10
CA ASP A 200 18.53 2.69 17.02
C ASP A 200 17.55 1.63 17.57
N PRO A 201 16.99 0.75 16.73
CA PRO A 201 16.08 -0.30 17.17
C PRO A 201 16.69 -1.32 18.13
N ALA A 202 18.01 -1.54 18.10
CA ALA A 202 18.66 -2.54 18.93
C ALA A 202 18.80 -2.07 20.38
N THR A 203 19.08 -0.78 20.59
CA THR A 203 19.22 -0.18 21.93
C THR A 203 17.95 0.54 22.40
N GLY A 204 17.05 0.89 21.48
CA GLY A 204 15.89 1.74 21.73
C GLY A 204 16.24 3.22 21.90
N GLU A 205 17.49 3.61 21.68
CA GLU A 205 17.94 4.98 21.92
C GLU A 205 17.50 5.94 20.81
N ARG A 206 17.08 7.14 21.22
CA ARG A 206 16.80 8.27 20.33
C ARG A 206 17.76 9.41 20.59
N LYS A 207 18.34 9.97 19.52
CA LYS A 207 19.20 11.16 19.60
C LYS A 207 18.62 12.27 18.73
N GLU A 208 18.39 13.43 19.32
CA GLU A 208 17.98 14.61 18.56
C GLU A 208 19.14 15.14 17.73
N LEU A 209 18.90 15.34 16.43
CA LEU A 209 19.86 16.00 15.53
C LEU A 209 19.51 17.48 15.38
N LEU A 210 18.24 17.78 15.06
CA LEU A 210 17.81 19.12 14.69
C LEU A 210 16.37 19.39 15.15
N LYS A 211 16.09 20.66 15.44
CA LYS A 211 14.73 21.19 15.56
C LYS A 211 14.31 21.80 14.22
N GLY A 212 13.46 21.10 13.50
CA GLY A 212 13.09 21.45 12.14
C GLY A 212 12.28 20.38 11.45
N SER A 213 11.99 20.62 10.18
CA SER A 213 11.31 19.66 9.30
C SER A 213 12.25 19.25 8.18
N LEU A 214 12.41 17.95 7.97
CA LEU A 214 13.16 17.40 6.86
C LEU A 214 12.39 17.61 5.54
N TYR A 215 13.10 18.03 4.50
CA TYR A 215 12.58 18.20 3.14
C TYR A 215 13.15 17.17 2.17
N ASN A 216 14.44 16.90 2.26
CA ASN A 216 15.11 15.94 1.38
C ASN A 216 16.36 15.34 2.03
N TRP A 217 16.84 14.22 1.51
CA TRP A 217 18.03 13.53 1.99
C TRP A 217 18.84 12.99 0.81
N ASN A 218 20.13 13.33 0.77
CA ASN A 218 21.08 12.68 -0.11
C ASN A 218 21.89 11.67 0.71
N ARG A 219 21.51 10.41 0.61
CA ARG A 219 22.16 9.29 1.30
C ARG A 219 23.63 9.15 0.93
N ALA A 220 23.96 9.26 -0.36
CA ALA A 220 25.33 9.08 -0.85
C ALA A 220 26.29 10.15 -0.32
N LYS A 221 25.81 11.39 -0.21
CA LYS A 221 26.58 12.53 0.32
C LYS A 221 26.49 12.68 1.83
N GLY A 222 25.57 11.97 2.50
CA GLY A 222 25.35 12.10 3.94
C GLY A 222 24.83 13.49 4.36
N ILE A 223 23.98 14.12 3.55
CA ILE A 223 23.48 15.48 3.82
C ILE A 223 21.94 15.53 3.84
N LEU A 224 21.39 16.32 4.75
CA LEU A 224 19.95 16.57 4.87
C LEU A 224 19.62 17.98 4.39
N LEU A 225 18.56 18.12 3.61
CA LEU A 225 17.89 19.39 3.37
C LEU A 225 16.76 19.53 4.38
N TYR A 226 16.79 20.58 5.20
CA TYR A 226 15.78 20.82 6.22
C TYR A 226 15.46 22.30 6.36
N VAL A 227 14.37 22.59 7.07
CA VAL A 227 14.03 23.95 7.50
C VAL A 227 13.92 24.00 9.01
N LYS A 228 14.37 25.09 9.63
CA LYS A 228 14.19 25.32 11.06
C LYS A 228 12.73 25.64 11.39
N ASN A 229 12.33 25.44 12.64
CA ASN A 229 11.00 25.82 13.15
C ASN A 229 10.90 27.33 13.42
N GLU A 230 11.25 28.16 12.44
CA GLU A 230 11.19 29.62 12.51
C GLU A 230 10.29 30.16 11.40
N PRO A 231 9.70 31.37 11.54
CA PRO A 231 8.74 31.89 10.57
C PRO A 231 9.25 31.97 9.13
N GLN A 232 10.52 32.32 8.92
CA GLN A 232 11.10 32.48 7.58
C GLN A 232 11.28 31.15 6.85
N ARG A 233 11.39 30.03 7.58
CA ARG A 233 11.49 28.66 7.03
C ARG A 233 12.56 28.52 5.93
N LEU A 234 13.71 29.20 6.08
CA LEU A 234 14.77 29.14 5.08
C LEU A 234 15.34 27.70 4.96
N PRO A 235 15.72 27.25 3.76
CA PRO A 235 16.34 25.94 3.56
C PRO A 235 17.79 25.92 4.05
N TRP A 236 18.11 24.89 4.84
CA TRP A 236 19.44 24.61 5.37
C TRP A 236 19.91 23.22 4.94
N ILE A 237 21.21 23.09 4.76
CA ILE A 237 21.89 21.81 4.57
C ILE A 237 22.56 21.43 5.88
N TYR A 238 22.30 20.21 6.35
CA TYR A 238 22.97 19.61 7.49
C TYR A 238 23.87 18.46 7.04
N ASP A 239 25.14 18.51 7.42
CA ASP A 239 26.11 17.45 7.16
C ASP A 239 26.12 16.46 8.34
N LEU A 240 25.77 15.20 8.06
CA LEU A 240 25.68 14.15 9.09
C LEU A 240 27.05 13.75 9.66
N LYS A 241 28.14 13.96 8.92
CA LYS A 241 29.49 13.59 9.32
C LYS A 241 30.10 14.65 10.25
N THR A 242 29.94 15.93 9.92
CA THR A 242 30.50 17.03 10.72
C THR A 242 29.53 17.52 11.80
N GLY A 243 28.23 17.25 11.64
CA GLY A 243 27.19 17.76 12.53
C GLY A 243 26.94 19.26 12.38
N THR A 244 27.35 19.86 11.25
CA THR A 244 27.22 21.31 11.02
C THR A 244 26.11 21.63 10.03
N SER A 245 25.52 22.82 10.19
CA SER A 245 24.47 23.34 9.29
C SER A 245 24.96 24.59 8.56
N ARG A 246 24.54 24.76 7.30
CA ARG A 246 24.65 26.04 6.59
C ARG A 246 23.39 26.33 5.79
N LEU A 247 23.18 27.60 5.44
CA LEU A 247 22.13 27.95 4.50
C LEU A 247 22.43 27.34 3.14
N LEU A 248 21.35 26.95 2.45
CA LEU A 248 21.39 26.64 1.02
C LEU A 248 21.59 27.95 0.26
N ASP A 249 22.54 27.99 -0.66
CA ASP A 249 22.88 29.22 -1.38
C ASP A 249 21.79 29.59 -2.39
N ASP A 250 21.47 28.66 -3.29
CA ASP A 250 20.45 28.85 -4.32
C ASP A 250 19.82 27.53 -4.81
N ASN A 251 18.89 27.66 -5.76
CA ASN A 251 18.18 26.54 -6.36
C ASN A 251 19.08 25.66 -7.25
N SER A 252 20.17 26.19 -7.79
CA SER A 252 21.13 25.43 -8.60
C SER A 252 21.93 24.47 -7.71
N GLU A 253 22.37 24.95 -6.56
CA GLU A 253 22.97 24.12 -5.52
C GLU A 253 21.99 23.03 -5.07
N MET A 254 20.72 23.39 -4.80
CA MET A 254 19.70 22.42 -4.39
C MET A 254 19.58 21.27 -5.39
N LYS A 255 19.49 21.59 -6.69
CA LYS A 255 19.41 20.58 -7.76
C LYS A 255 20.67 19.75 -7.89
N ALA A 256 21.85 20.33 -7.68
CA ALA A 256 23.13 19.62 -7.73
C ALA A 256 23.34 18.69 -6.53
N LEU A 257 22.83 19.07 -5.37
CA LEU A 257 22.89 18.27 -4.14
C LEU A 257 21.78 17.23 -4.05
N PHE A 258 20.60 17.52 -4.59
CA PHE A 258 19.41 16.66 -4.54
C PHE A 258 18.78 16.54 -5.95
N PRO A 259 19.46 15.89 -6.90
CA PRO A 259 18.97 15.78 -8.27
C PRO A 259 17.69 14.93 -8.31
N TYR A 260 16.74 15.33 -9.15
CA TYR A 260 15.59 14.50 -9.50
C TYR A 260 16.09 13.31 -10.31
N THR A 261 15.86 12.09 -9.84
CA THR A 261 16.00 10.90 -10.67
C THR A 261 14.91 10.91 -11.72
N THR A 262 15.29 11.18 -12.97
CA THR A 262 14.38 10.96 -14.10
C THR A 262 14.37 9.45 -14.36
N PRO A 263 13.20 8.79 -14.43
CA PRO A 263 13.15 7.39 -14.82
C PRO A 263 13.87 7.22 -16.16
N PRO A 264 14.64 6.13 -16.36
CA PRO A 264 15.24 5.86 -17.65
C PRO A 264 14.15 5.83 -18.74
N LEU A 265 14.43 6.37 -19.93
CA LEU A 265 13.56 6.15 -21.09
C LEU A 265 13.62 4.66 -21.45
N VAL A 266 12.64 3.88 -21.02
CA VAL A 266 12.49 2.48 -21.42
C VAL A 266 11.68 2.40 -22.72
N SER A 267 11.88 1.30 -23.46
CA SER A 267 11.20 0.94 -24.71
C SER A 267 9.74 1.39 -24.74
N LYS A 268 9.36 2.09 -25.82
CA LYS A 268 8.01 2.63 -25.97
C LYS A 268 7.03 1.49 -26.20
N LEU A 269 6.05 1.35 -25.31
CA LEU A 269 4.84 0.58 -25.62
C LEU A 269 4.27 1.03 -26.98
N PRO A 270 3.65 0.13 -27.75
CA PRO A 270 2.96 0.49 -28.98
C PRO A 270 1.97 1.64 -28.74
N GLN A 271 1.96 2.64 -29.62
CA GLN A 271 1.11 3.83 -29.46
C GLN A 271 -0.40 3.51 -29.49
N GLU A 272 -0.78 2.41 -30.12
CA GLU A 272 -2.17 1.96 -30.30
C GLU A 272 -2.56 0.80 -29.37
N LEU A 273 -1.84 0.61 -28.27
CA LEU A 273 -2.14 -0.46 -27.31
C LEU A 273 -3.49 -0.20 -26.61
N ALA A 274 -4.46 -1.11 -26.77
CA ALA A 274 -5.73 -1.09 -26.05
C ALA A 274 -5.62 -1.97 -24.79
N VAL A 275 -5.47 -1.37 -23.61
CA VAL A 275 -5.17 -2.05 -22.34
C VAL A 275 -6.30 -3.02 -21.94
N ASN A 276 -7.55 -2.65 -22.21
CA ASN A 276 -8.72 -3.48 -21.94
C ASN A 276 -8.76 -4.76 -22.80
N GLU A 277 -8.23 -4.71 -24.02
CA GLU A 277 -8.24 -5.81 -25.01
C GLU A 277 -7.06 -6.78 -24.87
N LEU A 278 -6.06 -6.46 -24.03
CA LEU A 278 -4.91 -7.34 -23.84
C LEU A 278 -5.32 -8.69 -23.23
N PRO A 279 -4.71 -9.80 -23.71
CA PRO A 279 -4.91 -11.11 -23.09
C PRO A 279 -4.45 -11.09 -21.64
N VAL A 280 -5.16 -11.82 -20.79
CA VAL A 280 -4.81 -11.97 -19.37
C VAL A 280 -3.92 -13.19 -19.19
N ILE A 281 -2.76 -13.00 -18.57
CA ILE A 281 -1.89 -14.09 -18.11
C ILE A 281 -2.03 -14.30 -16.60
N GLN A 282 -1.91 -15.55 -16.19
CA GLN A 282 -1.95 -15.94 -14.78
C GLN A 282 -0.53 -16.03 -14.22
N VAL A 283 -0.19 -15.15 -13.30
CA VAL A 283 1.06 -15.23 -12.53
C VAL A 283 0.79 -16.00 -11.23
N PRO A 284 1.53 -17.08 -10.91
CA PRO A 284 1.30 -17.83 -9.67
C PRO A 284 1.37 -16.93 -8.44
N VAL A 285 0.37 -17.03 -7.57
CA VAL A 285 0.31 -16.30 -6.29
C VAL A 285 0.58 -17.27 -5.15
N LEU A 286 1.65 -17.02 -4.40
CA LEU A 286 2.03 -17.74 -3.19
C LEU A 286 1.77 -16.88 -1.96
N GLN A 287 1.37 -17.49 -0.85
CA GLN A 287 1.27 -16.79 0.42
C GLN A 287 2.43 -17.17 1.34
N GLU A 288 3.16 -16.15 1.82
CA GLU A 288 4.14 -16.32 2.88
C GLU A 288 3.50 -16.01 4.23
N ASN A 289 3.63 -16.96 5.16
CA ASN A 289 3.20 -16.80 6.54
C ASN A 289 4.40 -16.44 7.41
N GLU A 290 4.27 -15.38 8.20
CA GLU A 290 5.32 -14.94 9.13
C GLU A 290 5.29 -15.71 10.44
N TYR A 291 4.14 -16.27 10.80
CA TYR A 291 3.96 -17.04 12.02
C TYR A 291 3.02 -18.21 11.81
N PHE A 292 3.13 -19.18 12.70
CA PHE A 292 2.12 -20.22 12.90
C PHE A 292 1.50 -20.04 14.29
N VAL A 293 0.17 -20.09 14.34
CA VAL A 293 -0.60 -20.13 15.60
C VAL A 293 -1.12 -21.53 15.78
N ASN A 294 -0.69 -22.23 16.83
CA ASN A 294 -1.32 -23.46 17.26
C ASN A 294 -2.47 -23.11 18.21
N VAL A 295 -3.69 -23.46 17.83
CA VAL A 295 -4.91 -23.27 18.62
C VAL A 295 -5.54 -24.64 18.85
N ASP A 296 -5.50 -25.12 20.10
CA ASP A 296 -6.01 -26.44 20.53
C ASP A 296 -5.60 -27.59 19.58
N GLY A 297 -4.33 -27.60 19.15
CA GLY A 297 -3.77 -28.63 18.25
C GLY A 297 -3.85 -28.29 16.76
N THR A 298 -4.64 -27.29 16.36
CA THR A 298 -4.74 -26.84 14.97
C THR A 298 -3.67 -25.79 14.67
N SER A 299 -2.75 -26.08 13.76
CA SER A 299 -1.72 -25.12 13.31
C SER A 299 -2.22 -24.26 12.15
N VAL A 300 -2.25 -22.95 12.32
CA VAL A 300 -2.73 -21.99 11.33
C VAL A 300 -1.58 -21.03 10.96
N GLY A 301 -1.20 -21.02 9.69
CA GLY A 301 -0.27 -20.03 9.16
C GLY A 301 -0.92 -18.65 9.07
N ILE A 302 -0.28 -17.63 9.65
CA ILE A 302 -0.74 -16.25 9.59
C ILE A 302 0.34 -15.34 8.95
N PRO A 303 -0.05 -14.42 8.05
CA PRO A 303 0.88 -13.55 7.33
C PRO A 303 1.35 -12.34 8.14
N ALA A 304 0.83 -12.14 9.35
CA ALA A 304 1.24 -11.07 10.26
C ALA A 304 0.76 -11.34 11.68
N ALA A 305 1.63 -11.08 12.64
CA ALA A 305 1.31 -10.84 14.04
C ALA A 305 2.23 -9.71 14.54
N PHE A 306 1.88 -9.04 15.63
CA PHE A 306 2.75 -8.03 16.22
C PHE A 306 2.49 -7.85 17.71
N ALA A 307 3.48 -7.32 18.43
CA ALA A 307 3.34 -6.88 19.79
C ALA A 307 3.08 -5.37 19.86
N LYS A 308 2.19 -4.96 20.76
CA LYS A 308 2.02 -3.56 21.16
C LYS A 308 1.81 -3.52 22.66
N GLU A 309 2.62 -2.73 23.37
CA GLU A 309 2.51 -2.58 24.84
C GLU A 309 2.51 -3.93 25.58
N GLY A 310 3.33 -4.88 25.12
CA GLY A 310 3.42 -6.24 25.69
C GLY A 310 2.29 -7.20 25.26
N VAL A 311 1.27 -6.72 24.56
CA VAL A 311 0.15 -7.54 24.07
C VAL A 311 0.42 -8.00 22.64
N THR A 312 0.28 -9.31 22.40
CA THR A 312 0.39 -9.90 21.06
C THR A 312 -0.96 -9.88 20.34
N TRP A 313 -0.94 -9.35 19.11
CA TRP A 313 -2.08 -9.21 18.22
C TRP A 313 -1.95 -10.18 17.05
N LEU A 314 -2.97 -11.01 16.85
CA LEU A 314 -3.06 -12.09 15.87
C LEU A 314 -4.13 -11.79 14.83
N LEU A 315 -3.83 -12.05 13.56
CA LEU A 315 -4.74 -11.72 12.46
C LEU A 315 -6.00 -12.60 12.50
N VAL A 316 -7.18 -11.98 12.49
CA VAL A 316 -8.47 -12.68 12.64
C VAL A 316 -8.80 -13.55 11.42
N LYS A 317 -8.66 -13.02 10.20
CA LYS A 317 -9.20 -13.67 8.99
C LYS A 317 -8.64 -15.09 8.74
N PRO A 318 -7.33 -15.36 8.83
CA PRO A 318 -6.83 -16.73 8.66
C PRO A 318 -7.27 -17.67 9.78
N LEU A 319 -7.31 -17.19 11.03
CA LEU A 319 -7.79 -17.98 12.17
C LEU A 319 -9.28 -18.34 12.00
N ALA A 320 -10.11 -17.37 11.62
CA ALA A 320 -11.52 -17.58 11.34
C ALA A 320 -11.74 -18.61 10.23
N ALA A 321 -11.00 -18.50 9.12
CA ALA A 321 -11.10 -19.45 8.01
C ALA A 321 -10.69 -20.87 8.41
N ALA A 322 -9.59 -21.02 9.16
CA ALA A 322 -9.08 -22.34 9.55
C ALA A 322 -9.89 -23.01 10.66
N LEU A 323 -10.47 -22.22 11.57
CA LEU A 323 -11.22 -22.71 12.74
C LEU A 323 -12.74 -22.67 12.53
N GLY A 324 -13.20 -22.30 11.33
CA GLY A 324 -14.61 -22.29 10.96
C GLY A 324 -15.44 -21.24 11.69
N TRP A 325 -14.86 -20.08 12.02
CA TRP A 325 -15.60 -18.99 12.67
C TRP A 325 -16.43 -18.23 11.66
N ASP A 326 -17.61 -17.81 12.10
CA ASP A 326 -18.42 -16.85 11.37
C ASP A 326 -18.05 -15.43 11.80
N LEU A 327 -17.84 -14.54 10.82
CA LEU A 327 -17.46 -13.15 11.05
C LEU A 327 -18.50 -12.23 10.39
N ARG A 328 -19.29 -11.54 11.21
CA ARG A 328 -20.37 -10.66 10.74
C ARG A 328 -20.16 -9.24 11.21
N LEU A 329 -20.24 -8.28 10.28
CA LEU A 329 -20.32 -6.87 10.62
C LEU A 329 -21.71 -6.57 11.18
N GLN A 330 -21.78 -6.14 12.43
CA GLN A 330 -23.06 -5.74 13.03
C GLN A 330 -23.54 -4.41 12.43
N PRO A 331 -24.87 -4.19 12.37
CA PRO A 331 -25.43 -2.90 11.98
C PRO A 331 -24.87 -1.77 12.85
N GLN A 332 -24.27 -0.78 12.21
CA GLN A 332 -23.75 0.38 12.91
C GLN A 332 -24.75 1.52 12.85
N LYS A 333 -24.96 2.18 13.99
CA LYS A 333 -25.80 3.38 14.09
C LYS A 333 -25.07 4.62 13.55
N SER A 334 -23.73 4.57 13.50
CA SER A 334 -22.87 5.65 13.04
C SER A 334 -22.67 5.61 11.52
N SER A 335 -22.60 6.78 10.88
CA SER A 335 -22.16 6.92 9.50
C SER A 335 -20.67 6.62 9.30
N TYR A 336 -19.87 6.61 10.39
CA TYR A 336 -18.42 6.43 10.36
C TYR A 336 -17.99 4.98 10.52
N LYS A 337 -18.26 4.16 9.49
CA LYS A 337 -18.19 2.69 9.59
C LYS A 337 -16.84 2.08 9.99
N ALA A 338 -15.75 2.72 9.56
CA ALA A 338 -14.39 2.22 9.79
C ALA A 338 -13.89 2.46 11.22
N ALA A 339 -14.48 3.44 11.91
CA ALA A 339 -13.93 4.04 13.12
C ALA A 339 -14.67 3.59 14.40
N ASP A 340 -15.90 3.09 14.25
CA ASP A 340 -16.79 2.55 15.31
C ASP A 340 -17.25 1.13 14.94
N TYR A 341 -16.31 0.32 14.46
CA TYR A 341 -16.64 -1.01 13.98
C TYR A 341 -17.12 -1.93 15.09
N ARG A 342 -18.03 -2.84 14.75
CA ARG A 342 -18.50 -3.90 15.63
C ARG A 342 -18.63 -5.17 14.81
N TYR A 343 -17.67 -6.07 14.95
CA TYR A 343 -17.70 -7.37 14.29
C TYR A 343 -18.03 -8.45 15.31
N GLU A 344 -19.08 -9.20 15.05
CA GLU A 344 -19.39 -10.39 15.82
C GLU A 344 -18.61 -11.57 15.23
N LEU A 345 -17.86 -12.23 16.09
CA LEU A 345 -17.10 -13.42 15.78
C LEU A 345 -17.72 -14.58 16.55
N THR A 346 -18.25 -15.56 15.84
CA THR A 346 -18.90 -16.73 16.42
C THR A 346 -18.03 -17.95 16.17
N GLY A 347 -17.44 -18.48 17.25
CA GLY A 347 -16.73 -19.75 17.25
C GLY A 347 -17.67 -20.93 17.49
N SER A 348 -17.11 -22.13 17.67
CA SER A 348 -17.89 -23.35 17.89
C SER A 348 -18.61 -23.38 19.24
N SER A 349 -18.08 -22.70 20.26
CA SER A 349 -18.58 -22.76 21.64
C SER A 349 -19.00 -21.40 22.22
N ALA A 350 -18.52 -20.29 21.66
CA ALA A 350 -18.81 -18.95 22.16
C ALA A 350 -18.75 -17.90 21.04
N SER A 351 -19.31 -16.73 21.34
CA SER A 351 -19.29 -15.55 20.47
C SER A 351 -18.64 -14.36 21.19
N LEU A 352 -17.91 -13.54 20.43
CA LEU A 352 -17.28 -12.32 20.92
C LEU A 352 -17.56 -11.17 19.95
N VAL A 353 -17.79 -9.96 20.48
CA VAL A 353 -17.87 -8.74 19.67
C VAL A 353 -16.53 -8.01 19.73
N LEU A 354 -15.91 -7.84 18.56
CA LEU A 354 -14.69 -7.07 18.33
C LEU A 354 -15.04 -5.61 18.02
N THR A 355 -14.47 -4.71 18.80
CA THR A 355 -14.66 -3.25 18.74
C THR A 355 -13.30 -2.54 18.79
N PRO A 356 -13.21 -1.23 18.46
CA PRO A 356 -11.98 -0.46 18.61
C PRO A 356 -11.33 -0.52 20.00
N SER A 357 -12.08 -0.83 21.05
CA SER A 357 -11.59 -0.85 22.43
C SER A 357 -10.96 -2.18 22.85
N ASN A 358 -11.28 -3.28 22.17
CA ASN A 358 -10.74 -4.61 22.50
C ASN A 358 -10.00 -5.28 21.33
N SER A 359 -10.09 -4.73 20.13
CA SER A 359 -9.43 -5.27 18.94
C SER A 359 -8.63 -4.19 18.22
N PHE A 360 -7.78 -4.62 17.29
CA PHE A 360 -6.92 -3.70 16.55
C PHE A 360 -7.21 -3.84 15.07
N ILE A 361 -7.61 -2.75 14.40
CA ILE A 361 -7.67 -2.69 12.94
C ILE A 361 -6.54 -1.79 12.46
N THR A 362 -5.74 -2.28 11.52
CA THR A 362 -4.62 -1.56 10.91
C THR A 362 -4.34 -2.16 9.54
N GLY A 363 -4.06 -1.31 8.56
CA GLY A 363 -3.85 -1.72 7.18
C GLY A 363 -4.99 -2.56 6.60
N GLY A 364 -6.24 -2.20 6.91
CA GLY A 364 -7.44 -2.92 6.49
C GLY A 364 -7.62 -4.31 7.13
N ARG A 365 -6.81 -4.66 8.13
CA ARG A 365 -6.76 -5.99 8.75
C ARG A 365 -7.17 -5.92 10.21
N MET A 366 -7.99 -6.87 10.63
CA MET A 366 -8.44 -6.99 12.02
C MET A 366 -7.60 -8.01 12.79
N TYR A 367 -7.23 -7.63 14.01
CA TYR A 367 -6.43 -8.43 14.92
C TYR A 367 -7.12 -8.56 16.28
N LEU A 368 -6.90 -9.71 16.91
CA LEU A 368 -7.35 -10.04 18.26
C LEU A 368 -6.18 -10.54 19.11
N THR A 369 -6.42 -10.75 20.40
CA THR A 369 -5.43 -11.20 21.38
C THR A 369 -5.66 -12.66 21.78
N ARG A 370 -4.66 -13.26 22.45
CA ARG A 370 -4.83 -14.61 23.02
C ARG A 370 -5.97 -14.69 24.04
N GLU A 371 -6.20 -13.63 24.81
CA GLU A 371 -7.32 -13.60 25.77
C GLU A 371 -8.68 -13.61 25.07
N GLN A 372 -8.80 -12.99 23.90
CA GLN A 372 -10.01 -13.06 23.09
C GLN A 372 -10.22 -14.45 22.48
N LEU A 373 -9.14 -15.15 22.11
CA LEU A 373 -9.23 -16.56 21.71
C LEU A 373 -9.74 -17.43 22.86
N LYS A 374 -9.31 -17.17 24.10
CA LYS A 374 -9.86 -17.87 25.27
C LYS A 374 -11.34 -17.60 25.49
N GLN A 375 -11.79 -16.36 25.27
CA GLN A 375 -13.21 -16.01 25.33
C GLN A 375 -14.05 -16.72 24.25
N LEU A 376 -13.44 -17.08 23.11
CA LEU A 376 -14.06 -17.92 22.08
C LEU A 376 -14.03 -19.43 22.41
N GLY A 377 -13.50 -19.80 23.57
CA GLY A 377 -13.48 -21.17 24.07
C GLY A 377 -12.18 -21.95 23.81
N TYR A 378 -11.12 -21.29 23.31
CA TYR A 378 -9.83 -21.95 23.05
C TYR A 378 -8.90 -21.92 24.26
N SER A 379 -8.21 -23.02 24.54
CA SER A 379 -7.45 -23.14 25.80
C SER A 379 -5.93 -23.07 25.61
N SER A 380 -5.41 -23.74 24.57
CA SER A 380 -3.99 -23.79 24.21
C SER A 380 -3.75 -22.92 23.00
N ILE A 381 -3.01 -21.82 23.19
CA ILE A 381 -2.68 -20.87 22.11
C ILE A 381 -1.18 -20.59 22.14
N VAL A 382 -0.46 -21.09 21.13
CA VAL A 382 0.98 -20.89 20.98
C VAL A 382 1.26 -20.20 19.65
N LEU A 383 2.05 -19.11 19.68
CA LEU A 383 2.53 -18.42 18.49
C LEU A 383 4.00 -18.78 18.29
N THR A 384 4.34 -19.27 17.10
CA THR A 384 5.71 -19.58 16.69
C THR A 384 6.07 -18.77 15.45
N PRO A 385 7.18 -18.01 15.44
CA PRO A 385 7.64 -17.35 14.23
C PRO A 385 8.05 -18.38 13.16
N ASN A 386 7.77 -18.07 11.91
CA ASN A 386 8.25 -18.86 10.79
C ASN A 386 9.70 -18.48 10.47
N MET A 387 10.59 -19.47 10.53
CA MET A 387 12.04 -19.28 10.33
C MET A 387 12.51 -19.64 8.92
N ASP A 388 11.65 -20.22 8.08
CA ASP A 388 12.03 -20.87 6.82
C ASP A 388 12.23 -19.90 5.63
N TYR A 389 12.64 -18.64 5.87
CA TYR A 389 12.83 -17.62 4.82
C TYR A 389 14.07 -16.76 4.98
#